data_AF-A0A2P8FUG4-F1
#
_entry.id   AF-A0A2P8FUG4-F1
#
_cell.length_a   1.000
_cell.length_b   1.000
_cell.length_c   1.000
_cell.angle_alpha   90.00
_cell.angle_beta   90.00
_cell.angle_gamma   90.00
#
_symmetry.space_group_name_H-M   'P 1'
#
loop_
_entity.id
_entity.type
_entity.pdbx_description
1 polymer ?
#
loop_
_entity_poly.entity_id
_entity_poly.type
_entity_poly.pdbx_seq_one_letter_code
_entity_poly.pdbx_strand_id
1 'polypeptide(L)'
;MKRLTILLLFVCQLGYTQQHKTGFTDYIQPSVFSLSMVMMHDVVNPPAACRFYAYAMMSAYSIVTAHNGQIPDASTFIRSYPGIVVHDGGHMYDYRIAAVYSILETGKLMLPSGFMLEKDEEKLLLLFKKDKVPDSIIRNSVAVAEDIARQTVQWSRPDGYGKLSTLVRYTPTKGEGYWYPTPPAYIEAVEPHWKTIRPMIIDSCNQFVPLAPVPFSKDTASAFYALNREVYDAGVNLNMDQRVIASFWDCNPFAVSTYGHMAIGFKKITPGGHWMNVTGIAARKAALDFDKTVLLHTVAAVTMMDAFISCWDAKYLSNRIRPETYINRYMDVKWKPLLQTPPFPEYTSGHSVVSSAVATVLTYMLGDHFAYEDNSEEMFEIPARKFTSFLAASKEAAISRLYGGIHYRDAIDNGVSQGYKIGEKVLEKIKAAGIKPVYGSGM
;
A
#
# COMPACT_ATOMS: atom_id res chain seq x y z
N MET A 1 -15.41 -20.60 -73.71
CA MET A 1 -14.32 -20.30 -72.74
C MET A 1 -14.93 -20.14 -71.35
N LYS A 2 -14.25 -20.69 -70.36
CA LYS A 2 -14.75 -21.18 -69.07
C LYS A 2 -15.41 -20.10 -68.20
N ARG A 3 -16.63 -20.34 -67.69
CA ARG A 3 -17.22 -19.58 -66.58
C ARG A 3 -16.76 -20.22 -65.27
N LEU A 4 -16.00 -19.46 -64.49
CA LEU A 4 -15.45 -19.84 -63.19
C LEU A 4 -16.48 -19.48 -62.10
N THR A 5 -17.11 -20.48 -61.50
CA THR A 5 -18.00 -20.29 -60.34
C THR A 5 -17.14 -20.28 -59.08
N ILE A 6 -16.98 -19.11 -58.45
CA ILE A 6 -16.29 -18.97 -57.15
C ILE A 6 -17.31 -19.24 -56.05
N LEU A 7 -17.12 -20.34 -55.32
CA LEU A 7 -17.89 -20.68 -54.12
C LEU A 7 -17.18 -20.04 -52.92
N LEU A 8 -17.73 -18.97 -52.34
CA LEU A 8 -17.25 -18.41 -51.07
C LEU A 8 -17.75 -19.29 -49.91
N LEU A 9 -16.83 -20.03 -49.28
CA LEU A 9 -17.06 -20.69 -47.99
C LEU A 9 -16.87 -19.65 -46.88
N PHE A 10 -17.97 -19.21 -46.28
CA PHE A 10 -17.96 -18.47 -45.02
C PHE A 10 -17.70 -19.46 -43.87
N VAL A 11 -16.47 -19.50 -43.38
CA VAL A 11 -16.14 -20.18 -42.12
C VAL A 11 -16.38 -19.18 -40.99
N CYS A 12 -17.57 -19.23 -40.40
CA CYS A 12 -17.84 -18.58 -39.12
C CYS A 12 -17.07 -19.32 -38.02
N GLN A 13 -15.91 -18.80 -37.61
CA GLN A 13 -15.33 -19.16 -36.33
C GLN A 13 -16.15 -18.49 -35.22
N LEU A 14 -17.12 -19.23 -34.69
CA LEU A 14 -17.70 -18.93 -33.38
C LEU A 14 -16.62 -19.18 -32.32
N GLY A 15 -15.86 -18.13 -32.00
CA GLY A 15 -15.05 -18.10 -30.81
C GLY A 15 -15.97 -18.23 -29.60
N TYR A 16 -16.01 -19.42 -29.00
CA TYR A 16 -16.55 -19.59 -27.66
C TYR A 16 -15.66 -18.79 -26.71
N THR A 17 -16.07 -17.57 -26.37
CA THR A 17 -15.58 -16.91 -25.16
C THR A 17 -16.05 -17.76 -23.99
N GLN A 18 -15.12 -18.50 -23.39
CA GLN A 18 -15.35 -19.21 -22.14
C GLN A 18 -15.73 -18.14 -21.10
N GLN A 19 -17.01 -18.08 -20.73
CA GLN A 19 -17.47 -17.22 -19.64
C GLN A 19 -16.71 -17.66 -18.39
N HIS A 20 -15.71 -16.88 -17.98
CA HIS A 20 -15.09 -17.06 -16.67
C HIS A 20 -16.21 -16.86 -15.66
N LYS A 21 -16.66 -17.96 -15.03
CA LYS A 21 -17.66 -17.88 -13.98
C LYS A 21 -16.98 -17.16 -12.82
N THR A 22 -17.35 -15.91 -12.57
CA THR A 22 -16.78 -15.08 -11.50
C THR A 22 -16.92 -15.82 -10.18
N GLY A 23 -15.78 -16.12 -9.54
CA GLY A 23 -15.76 -16.69 -8.20
C GLY A 23 -15.85 -15.58 -7.16
N PHE A 24 -16.27 -15.90 -5.92
CA PHE A 24 -16.29 -14.89 -4.85
C PHE A 24 -14.93 -14.24 -4.60
N THR A 25 -13.82 -14.95 -4.88
CA THR A 25 -12.46 -14.43 -4.81
C THR A 25 -12.25 -13.21 -5.73
N ASP A 26 -12.95 -13.15 -6.87
CA ASP A 26 -12.81 -12.08 -7.85
C ASP A 26 -13.32 -10.72 -7.32
N TYR A 27 -14.05 -10.71 -6.20
CA TYR A 27 -14.55 -9.48 -5.58
C TYR A 27 -13.60 -8.86 -4.55
N ILE A 28 -12.60 -9.59 -4.05
CA ILE A 28 -11.69 -9.07 -2.99
C ILE A 28 -10.88 -7.87 -3.52
N GLN A 29 -10.19 -8.04 -4.64
CA GLN A 29 -9.35 -6.97 -5.21
C GLN A 29 -10.19 -5.72 -5.56
N PRO A 30 -11.34 -5.81 -6.26
CA PRO A 30 -12.21 -4.65 -6.48
C PRO A 30 -12.63 -3.95 -5.19
N SER A 31 -13.00 -4.68 -4.14
CA SER A 31 -13.40 -4.08 -2.86
C SER A 31 -12.25 -3.34 -2.17
N VAL A 32 -11.03 -3.90 -2.20
CA VAL A 32 -9.83 -3.21 -1.68
C VAL A 32 -9.52 -1.97 -2.52
N PHE A 33 -9.65 -2.06 -3.84
CA PHE A 33 -9.40 -0.95 -4.75
C PHE A 33 -10.43 0.19 -4.60
N SER A 34 -11.69 -0.12 -4.28
CA SER A 34 -12.68 0.91 -3.92
C SER A 34 -12.22 1.76 -2.73
N LEU A 35 -11.55 1.16 -1.73
CA LEU A 35 -10.94 1.93 -0.64
C LEU A 35 -9.85 2.88 -1.16
N SER A 36 -9.02 2.42 -2.12
CA SER A 36 -8.00 3.24 -2.77
C SER A 36 -8.61 4.45 -3.48
N MET A 37 -9.74 4.27 -4.15
CA MET A 37 -10.45 5.34 -4.86
C MET A 37 -10.96 6.42 -3.91
N VAL A 38 -11.54 6.03 -2.77
CA VAL A 38 -11.97 6.98 -1.74
C VAL A 38 -10.78 7.67 -1.08
N MET A 39 -9.72 6.93 -0.75
CA MET A 39 -8.49 7.52 -0.19
C MET A 39 -7.82 8.51 -1.14
N MET A 40 -7.87 8.26 -2.45
CA MET A 40 -7.37 9.19 -3.46
C MET A 40 -8.26 10.42 -3.62
N HIS A 41 -9.58 10.27 -3.45
CA HIS A 41 -10.50 11.40 -3.36
C HIS A 41 -10.20 12.27 -2.13
N ASP A 42 -9.96 11.63 -0.98
CA ASP A 42 -9.70 12.28 0.31
C ASP A 42 -8.27 12.79 0.47
N VAL A 43 -7.39 12.51 -0.49
CA VAL A 43 -5.94 12.84 -0.45
C VAL A 43 -5.30 12.27 0.83
N VAL A 44 -5.67 11.03 1.19
CA VAL A 44 -5.18 10.37 2.40
C VAL A 44 -3.68 10.17 2.31
N ASN A 45 -2.99 10.51 3.40
CA ASN A 45 -1.55 10.35 3.48
C ASN A 45 -1.10 8.87 3.50
N PRO A 46 0.12 8.56 3.03
CA PRO A 46 0.60 7.17 2.94
C PRO A 46 0.49 6.33 4.23
N PRO A 47 0.90 6.81 5.42
CA PRO A 47 0.82 5.98 6.62
C PRO A 47 -0.65 5.76 7.07
N ALA A 48 -1.52 6.76 6.97
CA ALA A 48 -2.95 6.60 7.24
C ALA A 48 -3.63 5.64 6.26
N ALA A 49 -3.25 5.66 4.98
CA ALA A 49 -3.77 4.72 4.00
C ALA A 49 -3.53 3.25 4.40
N CYS A 50 -2.32 2.93 4.88
CA CYS A 50 -1.99 1.57 5.33
C CYS A 50 -2.78 1.17 6.58
N ARG A 51 -3.06 2.12 7.48
CA ARG A 51 -3.96 1.89 8.62
C ARG A 51 -5.37 1.50 8.15
N PHE A 52 -5.94 2.22 7.19
CA PHE A 52 -7.29 1.91 6.69
C PHE A 52 -7.35 0.54 6.00
N TYR A 53 -6.38 0.19 5.16
CA TYR A 53 -6.31 -1.15 4.57
C TYR A 53 -6.19 -2.24 5.64
N ALA A 54 -5.34 -2.04 6.66
CA ALA A 54 -5.11 -3.04 7.71
C ALA A 54 -6.41 -3.37 8.45
N TYR A 55 -7.14 -2.36 8.95
CA TYR A 55 -8.41 -2.62 9.66
C TYR A 55 -9.50 -3.17 8.72
N ALA A 56 -9.63 -2.66 7.49
CA ALA A 56 -10.62 -3.20 6.56
C ALA A 56 -10.37 -4.68 6.23
N MET A 57 -9.11 -5.08 6.04
CA MET A 57 -8.76 -6.48 5.82
C MET A 57 -8.89 -7.35 7.08
N MET A 58 -8.65 -6.79 8.27
CA MET A 58 -8.89 -7.49 9.53
C MET A 58 -10.37 -7.83 9.75
N SER A 59 -11.29 -7.02 9.23
CA SER A 59 -12.73 -7.30 9.23
C SER A 59 -13.04 -8.60 8.45
N ALA A 60 -12.58 -8.68 7.20
CA ALA A 60 -12.72 -9.88 6.37
C ALA A 60 -12.00 -11.10 6.96
N TYR A 61 -10.79 -10.91 7.51
CA TYR A 61 -10.00 -11.97 8.13
C TYR A 61 -10.70 -12.60 9.33
N SER A 62 -11.35 -11.78 10.17
CA SER A 62 -12.10 -12.25 11.34
C SER A 62 -13.28 -13.15 10.93
N ILE A 63 -13.97 -12.82 9.83
CA ILE A 63 -15.04 -13.65 9.27
C ILE A 63 -14.50 -14.97 8.71
N VAL A 64 -13.39 -14.92 7.97
CA VAL A 64 -12.76 -16.11 7.39
C VAL A 64 -12.27 -17.08 8.47
N THR A 65 -11.59 -16.58 9.50
CA THR A 65 -11.05 -17.43 10.60
C THR A 65 -12.15 -18.03 11.47
N ALA A 66 -13.27 -17.34 11.67
CA ALA A 66 -14.44 -17.90 12.34
C ALA A 66 -15.06 -19.07 11.57
N HIS A 67 -14.97 -19.07 10.24
CA HIS A 67 -15.49 -20.15 9.39
C HIS A 67 -14.46 -21.27 9.14
N ASN A 68 -13.18 -20.93 8.94
CA ASN A 68 -12.12 -21.86 8.57
C ASN A 68 -11.06 -21.95 9.66
N GLY A 69 -11.20 -22.93 10.56
CA GLY A 69 -10.25 -23.19 11.65
C GLY A 69 -8.87 -23.67 11.21
N GLN A 70 -8.59 -23.82 9.92
CA GLN A 70 -7.24 -24.09 9.41
C GLN A 70 -6.41 -22.79 9.28
N ILE A 71 -7.05 -21.63 9.23
CA ILE A 71 -6.37 -20.34 9.25
C ILE A 71 -6.20 -19.92 10.71
N PRO A 72 -4.97 -19.63 11.17
CA PRO A 72 -4.72 -19.21 12.54
C PRO A 72 -5.51 -17.96 12.92
N ASP A 73 -6.05 -17.92 14.14
CA ASP A 73 -6.70 -16.72 14.66
C ASP A 73 -5.70 -15.56 14.79
N ALA A 74 -6.13 -14.34 14.52
CA ALA A 74 -5.23 -13.18 14.54
C ALA A 74 -4.61 -12.91 15.92
N SER A 75 -5.25 -13.31 17.02
CA SER A 75 -4.70 -13.19 18.38
C SER A 75 -3.38 -13.96 18.55
N THR A 76 -3.10 -14.93 17.69
CA THR A 76 -1.86 -15.72 17.73
C THR A 76 -0.63 -14.96 17.21
N PHE A 77 -0.81 -13.88 16.42
CA PHE A 77 0.30 -13.09 15.88
C PHE A 77 0.12 -11.55 15.98
N ILE A 78 -1.07 -11.06 16.33
CA ILE A 78 -1.37 -9.65 16.62
C ILE A 78 -1.73 -9.53 18.09
N ARG A 79 -0.78 -9.04 18.91
CA ARG A 79 -0.93 -8.94 20.37
C ARG A 79 -2.14 -8.09 20.80
N SER A 80 -2.47 -7.08 20.00
CA SER A 80 -3.53 -6.12 20.33
C SER A 80 -4.92 -6.56 19.87
N TYR A 81 -5.03 -7.67 19.14
CA TYR A 81 -6.31 -8.15 18.59
C TYR A 81 -7.23 -8.66 19.70
N PRO A 82 -8.51 -8.21 19.74
CA PRO A 82 -9.38 -8.49 20.88
C PRO A 82 -10.12 -9.82 20.77
N GLY A 83 -9.99 -10.56 19.66
CA GLY A 83 -10.83 -11.72 19.36
C GLY A 83 -12.23 -11.29 18.93
N ILE A 84 -12.39 -10.83 17.68
CA ILE A 84 -13.69 -10.38 17.15
C ILE A 84 -14.58 -11.61 16.95
N VAL A 85 -15.81 -11.57 17.46
CA VAL A 85 -16.73 -12.71 17.45
C VAL A 85 -17.80 -12.53 16.39
N VAL A 86 -18.03 -13.55 15.58
CA VAL A 86 -19.12 -13.57 14.59
C VAL A 86 -20.43 -13.98 15.28
N HIS A 87 -21.44 -13.10 15.18
CA HIS A 87 -22.80 -13.35 15.62
C HIS A 87 -23.73 -13.47 14.40
N ASP A 88 -24.18 -14.68 14.08
CA ASP A 88 -25.08 -14.94 12.94
C ASP A 88 -26.56 -15.06 13.34
N GLY A 89 -26.87 -15.00 14.64
CA GLY A 89 -28.22 -15.14 15.17
C GLY A 89 -28.87 -16.50 14.88
N GLY A 90 -28.08 -17.52 14.52
CA GLY A 90 -28.58 -18.81 14.06
C GLY A 90 -29.13 -18.80 12.62
N HIS A 91 -28.91 -17.72 11.88
CA HIS A 91 -29.33 -17.61 10.49
C HIS A 91 -28.25 -18.09 9.52
N MET A 92 -28.65 -18.81 8.46
CA MET A 92 -27.74 -19.20 7.39
C MET A 92 -27.26 -17.95 6.62
N TYR A 93 -25.95 -17.81 6.47
CA TYR A 93 -25.29 -16.75 5.70
C TYR A 93 -24.11 -17.32 4.90
N ASP A 94 -23.55 -16.55 3.97
CA ASP A 94 -22.32 -16.90 3.26
C ASP A 94 -21.16 -16.03 3.75
N TYR A 95 -20.18 -16.66 4.40
CA TYR A 95 -19.04 -15.95 4.98
C TYR A 95 -18.21 -15.19 3.95
N ARG A 96 -18.23 -15.59 2.67
CA ARG A 96 -17.48 -14.92 1.61
C ARG A 96 -18.14 -13.61 1.22
N ILE A 97 -19.48 -13.61 1.14
CA ILE A 97 -20.27 -12.39 0.95
C ILE A 97 -20.05 -11.45 2.13
N ALA A 98 -20.15 -11.98 3.35
CA ALA A 98 -19.94 -11.19 4.55
C ALA A 98 -18.52 -10.59 4.58
N ALA A 99 -17.49 -11.38 4.29
CA ALA A 99 -16.11 -10.93 4.28
C ALA A 99 -15.86 -9.82 3.24
N VAL A 100 -16.29 -9.99 1.98
CA VAL A 100 -16.11 -8.95 0.94
C VAL A 100 -16.88 -7.68 1.28
N TYR A 101 -18.13 -7.81 1.72
CA TYR A 101 -18.94 -6.65 2.12
C TYR A 101 -18.31 -5.92 3.31
N SER A 102 -17.77 -6.66 4.29
CA SER A 102 -17.14 -6.08 5.49
C SER A 102 -15.92 -5.20 5.19
N ILE A 103 -15.21 -5.45 4.07
CA ILE A 103 -14.09 -4.59 3.63
C ILE A 103 -14.63 -3.19 3.29
N LEU A 104 -15.70 -3.13 2.49
CA LEU A 104 -16.34 -1.88 2.09
C LEU A 104 -16.99 -1.18 3.28
N GLU A 105 -17.74 -1.91 4.10
CA GLU A 105 -18.42 -1.37 5.27
C GLU A 105 -17.42 -0.80 6.30
N THR A 106 -16.32 -1.52 6.56
CA THR A 106 -15.26 -1.02 7.45
C THR A 106 -14.63 0.24 6.88
N GLY A 107 -14.38 0.28 5.56
CA GLY A 107 -13.93 1.47 4.86
C GLY A 107 -14.92 2.64 5.02
N LYS A 108 -16.22 2.38 4.84
CA LYS A 108 -17.31 3.37 4.93
C LYS A 108 -17.35 4.01 6.31
N LEU A 109 -17.16 3.22 7.36
CA LEU A 109 -17.18 3.68 8.75
C LEU A 109 -15.88 4.40 9.18
N MET A 110 -14.75 4.18 8.49
CA MET A 110 -13.44 4.71 8.90
C MET A 110 -12.94 5.89 8.07
N LEU A 111 -13.24 5.91 6.76
CA LEU A 111 -12.74 6.93 5.85
C LEU A 111 -13.55 8.22 5.96
N PRO A 112 -12.91 9.41 5.83
CA PRO A 112 -13.62 10.69 5.88
C PRO A 112 -14.79 10.80 4.88
N SER A 113 -14.56 10.41 3.63
CA SER A 113 -15.63 10.32 2.61
C SER A 113 -16.09 8.87 2.40
N GLY A 114 -16.12 8.08 3.47
CA GLY A 114 -16.51 6.67 3.43
C GLY A 114 -17.89 6.41 2.83
N PHE A 115 -18.83 7.36 2.94
CA PHE A 115 -20.16 7.31 2.31
C PHE A 115 -20.11 7.05 0.79
N MET A 116 -19.00 7.37 0.12
CA MET A 116 -18.82 7.07 -1.31
C MET A 116 -18.84 5.56 -1.62
N LEU A 117 -18.52 4.72 -0.63
CA LEU A 117 -18.51 3.25 -0.76
C LEU A 117 -19.92 2.65 -0.79
N GLU A 118 -20.97 3.38 -0.40
CA GLU A 118 -22.37 2.90 -0.49
C GLU A 118 -22.71 2.47 -1.92
N LYS A 119 -22.20 3.20 -2.93
CA LYS A 119 -22.40 2.84 -4.35
C LYS A 119 -21.72 1.52 -4.73
N ASP A 120 -20.54 1.25 -4.16
CA ASP A 120 -19.82 0.00 -4.40
C ASP A 120 -20.46 -1.16 -3.65
N GLU A 121 -20.99 -0.92 -2.45
CA GLU A 121 -21.82 -1.88 -1.70
C GLU A 121 -23.08 -2.24 -2.50
N GLU A 122 -23.85 -1.27 -2.99
CA GLU A 122 -25.02 -1.48 -3.84
C GLU A 122 -24.69 -2.29 -5.10
N LYS A 123 -23.59 -1.93 -5.78
CA LYS A 123 -23.10 -2.66 -6.96
C LYS A 123 -22.75 -4.10 -6.61
N LEU A 124 -22.10 -4.33 -5.48
CA LEU A 124 -21.74 -5.66 -5.01
C LEU A 124 -22.99 -6.51 -4.72
N LEU A 125 -24.01 -5.93 -4.07
CA LEU A 125 -25.29 -6.60 -3.82
C LEU A 125 -26.01 -6.98 -5.12
N LEU A 126 -25.97 -6.12 -6.14
CA LEU A 126 -26.52 -6.42 -7.47
C LEU A 126 -25.77 -7.57 -8.15
N LEU A 127 -24.45 -7.66 -7.98
CA LEU A 127 -23.66 -8.77 -8.50
C LEU A 127 -24.04 -10.10 -7.84
N PHE A 128 -24.23 -10.14 -6.51
CA PHE A 128 -24.69 -11.36 -5.83
C PHE A 128 -26.09 -11.80 -6.28
N LYS A 129 -27.00 -10.85 -6.51
CA LYS A 129 -28.33 -11.14 -7.07
C LYS A 129 -28.23 -11.71 -8.48
N LYS A 130 -27.36 -11.14 -9.32
CA LYS A 130 -27.08 -11.64 -10.68
C LYS A 130 -26.53 -13.07 -10.67
N ASP A 131 -25.74 -13.40 -9.66
CA ASP A 131 -25.19 -14.74 -9.43
C ASP A 131 -26.17 -15.69 -8.75
N LYS A 132 -27.44 -15.29 -8.63
CA LYS A 132 -28.55 -16.08 -8.10
C LYS A 132 -28.38 -16.47 -6.62
N VAL A 133 -27.65 -15.67 -5.84
CA VAL A 133 -27.60 -15.83 -4.38
C VAL A 133 -28.99 -15.46 -3.82
N PRO A 134 -29.60 -16.29 -2.95
CA PRO A 134 -30.90 -15.97 -2.35
C PRO A 134 -30.86 -14.67 -1.52
N ASP A 135 -31.90 -13.84 -1.63
CA ASP A 135 -31.99 -12.56 -0.90
C ASP A 135 -31.86 -12.72 0.62
N SER A 136 -32.32 -13.84 1.18
CA SER A 136 -32.15 -14.15 2.60
C SER A 136 -30.68 -14.32 2.99
N ILE A 137 -29.90 -15.04 2.17
CA ILE A 137 -28.46 -15.24 2.39
C ILE A 137 -27.72 -13.91 2.26
N ILE A 138 -28.05 -13.10 1.24
CA ILE A 138 -27.45 -11.77 1.06
C ILE A 138 -27.69 -10.92 2.31
N ARG A 139 -28.96 -10.77 2.73
CA ARG A 139 -29.33 -9.96 3.89
C ARG A 139 -28.65 -10.41 5.18
N ASN A 140 -28.60 -11.72 5.43
CA ASN A 140 -27.95 -12.25 6.64
C ASN A 140 -26.43 -12.04 6.61
N SER A 141 -25.82 -12.18 5.43
CA SER A 141 -24.37 -11.96 5.25
C SER A 141 -23.99 -10.49 5.43
N VAL A 142 -24.83 -9.57 4.95
CA VAL A 142 -24.67 -8.13 5.18
C VAL A 142 -24.78 -7.80 6.67
N ALA A 143 -25.77 -8.36 7.39
CA ALA A 143 -25.92 -8.14 8.83
C ALA A 143 -24.68 -8.59 9.62
N VAL A 144 -24.09 -9.74 9.26
CA VAL A 144 -22.82 -10.21 9.83
C VAL A 144 -21.67 -9.25 9.50
N ALA A 145 -21.57 -8.81 8.23
CA ALA A 145 -20.52 -7.90 7.79
C ALA A 145 -20.56 -6.55 8.52
N GLU A 146 -21.74 -5.97 8.68
CA GLU A 146 -21.96 -4.73 9.42
C GLU A 146 -21.59 -4.87 10.90
N ASP A 147 -21.89 -6.00 11.52
CA ASP A 147 -21.52 -6.25 12.91
C ASP A 147 -20.01 -6.35 13.10
N ILE A 148 -19.34 -7.13 12.25
CA ILE A 148 -17.89 -7.29 12.29
C ILE A 148 -17.16 -5.99 11.96
N ALA A 149 -17.67 -5.20 11.01
CA ALA A 149 -17.13 -3.88 10.70
C ALA A 149 -17.24 -2.95 11.91
N ARG A 150 -18.38 -2.91 12.62
CA ARG A 150 -18.53 -2.13 13.87
C ARG A 150 -17.55 -2.56 14.96
N GLN A 151 -17.41 -3.87 15.19
CA GLN A 151 -16.46 -4.41 16.17
C GLN A 151 -15.00 -4.04 15.81
N THR A 152 -14.64 -4.14 14.52
CA THR A 152 -13.31 -3.78 14.00
C THR A 152 -13.03 -2.28 14.16
N VAL A 153 -14.01 -1.42 13.83
CA VAL A 153 -13.91 0.03 14.03
C VAL A 153 -13.76 0.36 15.50
N GLN A 154 -14.51 -0.29 16.39
CA GLN A 154 -14.38 -0.12 17.83
C GLN A 154 -12.99 -0.49 18.33
N TRP A 155 -12.40 -1.59 17.84
CA TRP A 155 -11.03 -1.99 18.14
C TRP A 155 -9.98 -1.00 17.62
N SER A 156 -10.26 -0.31 16.51
CA SER A 156 -9.37 0.70 15.94
C SER A 156 -9.33 2.01 16.74
N ARG A 157 -10.41 2.37 17.44
CA ARG A 157 -10.52 3.66 18.17
C ARG A 157 -9.39 3.93 19.18
N PRO A 158 -8.99 2.98 20.05
CA PRO A 158 -7.92 3.21 21.03
C PRO A 158 -6.50 3.13 20.45
N ASP A 159 -6.32 3.02 19.14
CA ASP A 159 -4.99 2.83 18.53
C ASP A 159 -4.12 4.09 18.43
N GLY A 160 -4.64 5.24 18.87
CA GLY A 160 -3.93 6.52 18.88
C GLY A 160 -4.28 7.46 17.73
N TYR A 161 -4.86 6.97 16.62
CA TYR A 161 -5.13 7.79 15.43
C TYR A 161 -6.05 8.98 15.72
N GLY A 162 -7.15 8.76 16.44
CA GLY A 162 -8.10 9.81 16.81
C GLY A 162 -7.53 10.88 17.77
N LYS A 163 -6.32 10.67 18.32
CA LYS A 163 -5.64 11.63 19.19
C LYS A 163 -4.57 12.43 18.46
N LEU A 164 -4.22 12.10 17.21
CA LEU A 164 -3.15 12.79 16.48
C LEU A 164 -3.43 14.30 16.32
N SER A 165 -4.69 14.67 16.09
CA SER A 165 -5.12 16.07 15.96
C SER A 165 -5.04 16.88 17.26
N THR A 166 -4.93 16.22 18.42
CA THR A 166 -4.80 16.88 19.72
C THR A 166 -3.34 17.04 20.16
N LEU A 167 -2.40 16.43 19.45
CA LEU A 167 -0.97 16.55 19.72
C LEU A 167 -0.40 17.86 19.17
N VAL A 168 0.72 18.30 19.73
CA VAL A 168 1.39 19.55 19.36
C VAL A 168 1.78 19.52 17.89
N ARG A 169 1.43 20.56 17.12
CA ARG A 169 1.81 20.65 15.72
C ARG A 169 3.33 20.66 15.55
N TYR A 170 3.81 20.04 14.46
CA TYR A 170 5.23 20.05 14.13
C TYR A 170 5.71 21.48 13.90
N THR A 171 6.79 21.85 14.57
CA THR A 171 7.51 23.09 14.35
C THR A 171 8.87 22.75 13.76
N PRO A 172 9.23 23.27 12.56
CA PRO A 172 10.53 23.03 11.97
C PRO A 172 11.69 23.34 12.93
N THR A 173 12.58 22.37 13.12
CA THR A 173 13.76 22.54 13.97
C THR A 173 14.71 23.57 13.36
N LYS A 174 15.26 24.47 14.18
CA LYS A 174 16.26 25.44 13.73
C LYS A 174 17.57 24.72 13.39
N GLY A 175 18.10 24.97 12.19
CA GLY A 175 19.41 24.48 11.74
C GLY A 175 19.40 24.13 10.26
N GLU A 176 20.58 24.14 9.62
CA GLU A 176 20.71 23.94 8.18
C GLU A 176 20.48 22.48 7.74
N GLY A 177 20.70 21.51 8.63
CA GLY A 177 20.53 20.08 8.35
C GLY A 177 19.13 19.54 8.59
N TYR A 178 18.20 20.37 9.08
CA TYR A 178 16.86 19.95 9.46
C TYR A 178 15.84 20.21 8.36
N TRP A 179 14.79 19.38 8.35
CA TRP A 179 13.71 19.46 7.37
C TRP A 179 12.89 20.73 7.53
N TYR A 180 12.60 21.33 6.39
CA TYR A 180 11.68 22.45 6.23
C TYR A 180 10.72 22.11 5.08
N PRO A 181 9.46 22.57 5.11
CA PRO A 181 8.54 22.41 4.00
C PRO A 181 9.15 22.87 2.67
N THR A 182 8.89 22.13 1.59
CA THR A 182 9.51 22.36 0.28
C THR A 182 8.52 23.00 -0.70
N PRO A 183 9.02 23.76 -1.70
CA PRO A 183 8.20 24.25 -2.80
C PRO A 183 7.49 23.11 -3.58
N PRO A 184 6.47 23.44 -4.38
CA PRO A 184 5.83 24.76 -4.51
C PRO A 184 4.87 25.10 -3.36
N ALA A 185 4.37 24.10 -2.63
CA ALA A 185 3.23 24.28 -1.73
C ALA A 185 3.59 24.49 -0.26
N TYR A 186 4.82 24.16 0.17
CA TYR A 186 5.26 24.31 1.56
C TYR A 186 4.28 23.68 2.58
N ILE A 187 3.73 22.52 2.23
CA ILE A 187 2.73 21.78 3.02
C ILE A 187 3.34 21.42 4.39
N GLU A 188 2.52 21.53 5.45
CA GLU A 188 2.90 21.14 6.80
C GLU A 188 3.35 19.67 6.87
N ALA A 189 4.18 19.35 7.87
CA ALA A 189 4.68 18.00 8.08
C ALA A 189 3.55 16.98 8.22
N VAL A 190 3.58 15.95 7.37
CA VAL A 190 2.58 14.87 7.39
C VAL A 190 2.85 13.90 8.54
N GLU A 191 1.92 13.87 9.49
CA GLU A 191 1.85 12.90 10.59
C GLU A 191 3.09 12.85 11.50
N PRO A 192 3.52 13.98 12.12
CA PRO A 192 4.71 14.04 12.97
C PRO A 192 4.69 13.11 14.19
N HIS A 193 3.50 12.67 14.60
CA HIS A 193 3.30 11.82 15.76
C HIS A 193 2.87 10.41 15.40
N TRP A 194 3.08 9.96 14.16
CA TRP A 194 2.68 8.61 13.74
C TRP A 194 3.32 7.49 14.57
N LYS A 195 4.46 7.78 15.22
CA LYS A 195 5.10 6.89 16.20
C LYS A 195 4.22 6.51 17.41
N THR A 196 3.13 7.25 17.65
CA THR A 196 2.18 7.00 18.75
C THR A 196 1.08 6.01 18.39
N ILE A 197 0.96 5.65 17.11
CA ILE A 197 0.01 4.65 16.66
C ILE A 197 0.39 3.27 17.23
N ARG A 198 -0.60 2.56 17.75
CA ARG A 198 -0.46 1.18 18.23
C ARG A 198 -0.08 0.27 17.05
N PRO A 199 1.06 -0.43 17.10
CA PRO A 199 1.41 -1.40 16.07
C PRO A 199 0.52 -2.65 16.12
N MET A 200 0.51 -3.39 15.01
CA MET A 200 -0.21 -4.66 14.88
C MET A 200 0.67 -5.83 15.37
N ILE A 201 1.82 -6.04 14.76
CA ILE A 201 2.70 -7.20 14.95
C ILE A 201 4.00 -6.83 15.67
N ILE A 202 4.63 -5.72 15.29
CA ILE A 202 5.86 -5.25 15.94
C ILE A 202 5.58 -4.77 17.37
N ASP A 203 6.59 -4.81 18.23
CA ASP A 203 6.42 -4.54 19.66
C ASP A 203 6.25 -3.04 19.95
N SER A 204 6.97 -2.20 19.21
CA SER A 204 6.99 -0.74 19.33
C SER A 204 7.50 -0.08 18.04
N CYS A 205 7.23 1.22 17.87
CA CYS A 205 7.68 1.99 16.70
C CYS A 205 9.21 2.00 16.53
N ASN A 206 9.94 2.04 17.64
CA ASN A 206 11.40 2.09 17.68
C ASN A 206 12.08 0.71 17.77
N GLN A 207 11.37 -0.39 17.49
CA GLN A 207 11.98 -1.73 17.50
C GLN A 207 13.05 -1.89 16.42
N PHE A 208 12.91 -1.19 15.29
CA PHE A 208 13.79 -1.27 14.12
C PHE A 208 14.43 0.08 13.81
N VAL A 209 15.24 0.59 14.73
CA VAL A 209 15.98 1.83 14.50
C VAL A 209 17.01 1.60 13.37
N PRO A 210 16.96 2.38 12.26
CA PRO A 210 17.96 2.28 11.20
C PRO A 210 19.32 2.82 11.67
N LEU A 211 20.37 2.62 10.87
CA LEU A 211 21.65 3.27 11.10
C LEU A 211 21.46 4.80 11.17
N ALA A 212 22.35 5.51 11.86
CA ALA A 212 22.29 6.98 11.85
C ALA A 212 22.52 7.50 10.42
N PRO A 213 21.77 8.52 9.97
CA PRO A 213 22.02 9.14 8.66
C PRO A 213 23.41 9.79 8.65
N VAL A 214 24.00 9.91 7.46
CA VAL A 214 25.23 10.69 7.31
C VAL A 214 25.01 12.11 7.83
N PRO A 215 25.85 12.62 8.76
CA PRO A 215 25.68 13.95 9.34
C PRO A 215 25.75 15.06 8.30
N PHE A 216 24.93 16.10 8.47
CA PHE A 216 24.97 17.28 7.59
C PHE A 216 26.38 17.91 7.58
N SER A 217 26.87 18.22 6.38
CA SER A 217 28.09 19.00 6.18
C SER A 217 28.01 19.75 4.85
N LYS A 218 28.65 20.93 4.81
CA LYS A 218 28.81 21.73 3.59
C LYS A 218 30.16 21.50 2.91
N ASP A 219 31.06 20.79 3.57
CA ASP A 219 32.39 20.48 3.04
C ASP A 219 32.27 19.59 1.82
N THR A 220 32.88 20.00 0.71
CA THR A 220 32.85 19.28 -0.58
C THR A 220 33.53 17.92 -0.50
N ALA A 221 34.41 17.69 0.47
CA ALA A 221 35.05 16.40 0.73
C ALA A 221 34.21 15.49 1.66
N SER A 222 33.09 15.97 2.21
CA SER A 222 32.28 15.19 3.15
C SER A 222 31.40 14.13 2.49
N ALA A 223 31.07 13.09 3.25
CA ALA A 223 30.12 12.07 2.81
C ALA A 223 28.72 12.66 2.48
N PHE A 224 28.28 13.70 3.20
CA PHE A 224 26.98 14.32 2.93
C PHE A 224 26.97 15.10 1.62
N TYR A 225 28.06 15.78 1.29
CA TYR A 225 28.21 16.43 -0.01
C TYR A 225 28.23 15.38 -1.14
N ALA A 226 28.93 14.25 -0.94
CA ALA A 226 28.94 13.15 -1.91
C ALA A 226 27.53 12.59 -2.17
N LEU A 227 26.71 12.40 -1.14
CA LEU A 227 25.30 11.99 -1.30
C LEU A 227 24.48 13.00 -2.10
N ASN A 228 24.66 14.30 -1.83
CA ASN A 228 23.98 15.36 -2.59
C ASN A 228 24.46 15.41 -4.05
N ARG A 229 25.75 15.14 -4.27
CA ARG A 229 26.33 15.07 -5.61
C ARG A 229 25.76 13.92 -6.41
N GLU A 230 25.62 12.74 -5.81
CA GLU A 230 24.95 11.60 -6.45
C GLU A 230 23.52 11.95 -6.88
N VAL A 231 22.73 12.59 -6.01
CA VAL A 231 21.35 13.00 -6.33
C VAL A 231 21.32 14.03 -7.48
N TYR A 232 22.19 15.03 -7.43
CA TYR A 232 22.28 16.05 -8.48
C TYR A 232 22.66 15.41 -9.82
N ASP A 233 23.74 14.63 -9.84
CA ASP A 233 24.29 14.01 -11.04
C ASP A 233 23.31 13.01 -11.65
N ALA A 234 22.58 12.26 -10.81
CA ALA A 234 21.48 11.41 -11.26
C ALA A 234 20.40 12.25 -11.95
N GLY A 235 19.94 13.34 -11.32
CA GLY A 235 18.86 14.20 -11.83
C GLY A 235 19.17 14.87 -13.17
N VAL A 236 20.42 15.29 -13.40
CA VAL A 236 20.83 15.94 -14.66
C VAL A 236 21.09 14.94 -15.79
N ASN A 237 21.40 13.68 -15.47
CA ASN A 237 21.75 12.63 -16.45
C ASN A 237 20.68 11.54 -16.60
N LEU A 238 19.44 11.78 -16.17
CA LEU A 238 18.34 10.81 -16.25
C LEU A 238 18.05 10.38 -17.70
N ASN A 239 18.18 9.08 -17.97
CA ASN A 239 17.67 8.48 -19.19
C ASN A 239 16.14 8.25 -19.12
N MET A 240 15.53 7.86 -20.23
CA MET A 240 14.07 7.70 -20.29
C MET A 240 13.55 6.60 -19.36
N ASP A 241 14.25 5.47 -19.26
CA ASP A 241 13.83 4.36 -18.38
C ASP A 241 13.86 4.78 -16.90
N GLN A 242 14.88 5.50 -16.46
CA GLN A 242 14.95 6.05 -15.10
C GLN A 242 13.81 7.04 -14.79
N ARG A 243 13.41 7.85 -15.77
CA ARG A 243 12.25 8.76 -15.63
C ARG A 243 10.95 7.98 -15.49
N VAL A 244 10.77 6.92 -16.29
CA VAL A 244 9.59 6.04 -16.22
C VAL A 244 9.57 5.31 -14.87
N ILE A 245 10.70 4.77 -14.41
CA ILE A 245 10.82 4.12 -13.09
C ILE A 245 10.44 5.10 -11.97
N ALA A 246 10.97 6.33 -11.99
CA ALA A 246 10.64 7.35 -11.00
C ALA A 246 9.14 7.68 -10.99
N SER A 247 8.54 7.88 -12.16
CA SER A 247 7.11 8.19 -12.29
C SER A 247 6.21 7.04 -11.84
N PHE A 248 6.55 5.79 -12.22
CA PHE A 248 5.80 4.58 -11.87
C PHE A 248 5.72 4.38 -10.35
N TRP A 249 6.81 4.67 -9.65
CA TRP A 249 6.89 4.51 -8.20
C TRP A 249 6.71 5.84 -7.44
N ASP A 250 6.20 6.92 -8.06
CA ASP A 250 6.08 8.22 -7.39
C ASP A 250 5.09 8.14 -6.21
N CYS A 251 3.89 7.60 -6.50
CA CYS A 251 2.81 7.32 -5.56
C CYS A 251 2.57 8.45 -4.53
N ASN A 252 2.71 9.70 -4.96
CA ASN A 252 2.61 10.89 -4.11
C ASN A 252 1.23 11.56 -4.28
N PRO A 253 0.30 11.42 -3.32
CA PRO A 253 -1.02 12.03 -3.41
C PRO A 253 -0.99 13.56 -3.24
N PHE A 254 0.13 14.14 -2.82
CA PHE A 254 0.28 15.59 -2.56
C PHE A 254 0.84 16.38 -3.73
N ALA A 255 1.10 15.71 -4.87
CA ALA A 255 1.67 16.38 -6.03
C ALA A 255 0.70 17.46 -6.52
N VAL A 256 1.19 18.69 -6.67
CA VAL A 256 0.40 19.84 -7.10
C VAL A 256 1.12 20.61 -8.20
N SER A 257 0.38 21.09 -9.18
CA SER A 257 0.83 22.06 -10.17
C SER A 257 0.14 23.40 -9.92
N THR A 258 0.87 24.51 -10.09
CA THR A 258 0.30 25.85 -9.99
C THR A 258 0.12 26.44 -11.39
N TYR A 259 -1.11 26.78 -11.77
CA TYR A 259 -1.41 27.51 -13.00
C TYR A 259 -2.11 28.83 -12.66
N GLY A 260 -1.38 29.94 -12.75
CA GLY A 260 -1.83 31.24 -12.26
C GLY A 260 -2.07 31.19 -10.74
N HIS A 261 -3.31 31.49 -10.30
CA HIS A 261 -3.72 31.44 -8.88
C HIS A 261 -4.26 30.07 -8.44
N MET A 262 -4.36 29.08 -9.34
CA MET A 262 -4.93 27.77 -9.02
C MET A 262 -3.84 26.75 -8.69
N ALA A 263 -4.01 26.00 -7.61
CA ALA A 263 -3.24 24.79 -7.32
C ALA A 263 -4.08 23.56 -7.73
N ILE A 264 -3.56 22.77 -8.67
CA ILE A 264 -4.18 21.56 -9.20
C ILE A 264 -3.44 20.35 -8.63
N GLY A 265 -4.12 19.56 -7.80
CA GLY A 265 -3.59 18.30 -7.28
C GLY A 265 -3.66 17.16 -8.29
N PHE A 266 -2.60 16.38 -8.40
CA PHE A 266 -2.59 15.13 -9.16
C PHE A 266 -3.04 13.99 -8.26
N LYS A 267 -4.13 13.34 -8.65
CA LYS A 267 -4.64 12.15 -7.96
C LYS A 267 -3.75 10.96 -8.29
N LYS A 268 -3.11 10.38 -7.28
CA LYS A 268 -2.29 9.17 -7.37
C LYS A 268 -2.59 8.24 -6.20
N ILE A 269 -2.36 6.94 -6.37
CA ILE A 269 -2.36 6.01 -5.24
C ILE A 269 -1.15 6.25 -4.33
N THR A 270 -1.25 5.79 -3.09
CA THR A 270 -0.11 5.77 -2.14
C THR A 270 0.70 4.49 -2.33
N PRO A 271 1.93 4.40 -1.79
CA PRO A 271 2.73 3.17 -1.87
C PRO A 271 2.02 1.96 -1.26
N GLY A 272 1.22 2.18 -0.20
CA GLY A 272 0.38 1.14 0.37
C GLY A 272 -0.68 0.65 -0.61
N GLY A 273 -1.36 1.56 -1.32
CA GLY A 273 -2.32 1.20 -2.36
C GLY A 273 -1.69 0.43 -3.52
N HIS A 274 -0.50 0.83 -3.96
CA HIS A 274 0.28 0.12 -4.98
C HIS A 274 0.53 -1.33 -4.56
N TRP A 275 1.09 -1.55 -3.36
CA TRP A 275 1.39 -2.89 -2.88
C TRP A 275 0.15 -3.73 -2.55
N MET A 276 -0.98 -3.11 -2.16
CA MET A 276 -2.27 -3.82 -2.08
C MET A 276 -2.74 -4.30 -3.47
N ASN A 277 -2.58 -3.47 -4.51
CA ASN A 277 -2.88 -3.88 -5.88
C ASN A 277 -1.96 -5.00 -6.38
N VAL A 278 -0.65 -4.91 -6.12
CA VAL A 278 0.32 -5.98 -6.43
C VAL A 278 -0.07 -7.29 -5.73
N THR A 279 -0.52 -7.21 -4.48
CA THR A 279 -1.00 -8.37 -3.73
C THR A 279 -2.21 -9.01 -4.41
N GLY A 280 -3.17 -8.21 -4.90
CA GLY A 280 -4.32 -8.69 -5.69
C GLY A 280 -3.93 -9.31 -7.03
N ILE A 281 -3.01 -8.68 -7.78
CA ILE A 281 -2.46 -9.20 -9.03
C ILE A 281 -1.83 -10.57 -8.79
N ALA A 282 -1.01 -10.67 -7.74
CA ALA A 282 -0.30 -11.89 -7.41
C ALA A 282 -1.26 -13.01 -6.95
N ALA A 283 -2.24 -12.69 -6.11
CA ALA A 283 -3.26 -13.65 -5.68
C ALA A 283 -4.06 -14.22 -6.86
N ARG A 284 -4.47 -13.36 -7.81
CA ARG A 284 -5.16 -13.79 -9.04
C ARG A 284 -4.25 -14.65 -9.90
N LYS A 285 -3.00 -14.24 -10.12
CA LYS A 285 -2.03 -15.01 -10.92
C LYS A 285 -1.75 -16.38 -10.32
N ALA A 286 -1.67 -16.47 -9.00
CA ALA A 286 -1.48 -17.71 -8.26
C ALA A 286 -2.75 -18.58 -8.19
N ALA A 287 -3.89 -18.08 -8.69
CA ALA A 287 -5.21 -18.72 -8.59
C ALA A 287 -5.55 -19.14 -7.14
N LEU A 288 -5.24 -18.26 -6.18
CA LEU A 288 -5.53 -18.51 -4.78
C LEU A 288 -7.04 -18.66 -4.54
N ASP A 289 -7.41 -19.53 -3.61
CA ASP A 289 -8.78 -19.58 -3.11
C ASP A 289 -9.12 -18.31 -2.28
N PHE A 290 -10.39 -18.18 -1.93
CA PHE A 290 -10.93 -17.01 -1.23
C PHE A 290 -10.18 -16.74 0.08
N ASP A 291 -10.06 -17.78 0.91
CA ASP A 291 -9.51 -17.71 2.25
C ASP A 291 -8.02 -17.33 2.22
N LYS A 292 -7.24 -17.95 1.32
CA LYS A 292 -5.83 -17.60 1.10
C LYS A 292 -5.65 -16.20 0.56
N THR A 293 -6.58 -15.73 -0.29
CA THR A 293 -6.55 -14.36 -0.82
C THR A 293 -6.78 -13.34 0.28
N VAL A 294 -7.77 -13.56 1.17
CA VAL A 294 -8.00 -12.71 2.35
C VAL A 294 -6.78 -12.73 3.27
N LEU A 295 -6.25 -13.91 3.60
CA LEU A 295 -5.02 -14.06 4.41
C LEU A 295 -3.85 -13.26 3.82
N LEU A 296 -3.57 -13.40 2.53
CA LEU A 296 -2.46 -12.73 1.87
C LEU A 296 -2.59 -11.20 1.95
N HIS A 297 -3.78 -10.65 1.64
CA HIS A 297 -4.05 -9.22 1.72
C HIS A 297 -3.98 -8.70 3.16
N THR A 298 -4.47 -9.45 4.14
CA THR A 298 -4.40 -9.08 5.56
C THR A 298 -2.96 -8.99 6.03
N VAL A 299 -2.13 -10.01 5.79
CA VAL A 299 -0.73 -10.00 6.22
C VAL A 299 0.04 -8.86 5.51
N ALA A 300 -0.21 -8.63 4.22
CA ALA A 300 0.39 -7.50 3.51
C ALA A 300 0.00 -6.15 4.13
N ALA A 301 -1.29 -5.93 4.41
CA ALA A 301 -1.81 -4.67 4.94
C ALA A 301 -1.25 -4.36 6.35
N VAL A 302 -1.26 -5.33 7.27
CA VAL A 302 -0.71 -5.14 8.63
C VAL A 302 0.81 -4.96 8.62
N THR A 303 1.52 -5.62 7.71
CA THR A 303 2.97 -5.44 7.51
C THR A 303 3.29 -4.00 7.11
N MET A 304 2.54 -3.47 6.15
CA MET A 304 2.74 -2.10 5.67
C MET A 304 2.40 -1.05 6.74
N MET A 305 1.34 -1.27 7.52
CA MET A 305 1.00 -0.40 8.65
C MET A 305 2.17 -0.30 9.65
N ASP A 306 2.73 -1.44 10.07
CA ASP A 306 3.87 -1.47 11.00
C ASP A 306 5.15 -0.89 10.39
N ALA A 307 5.38 -1.13 9.09
CA ALA A 307 6.50 -0.55 8.35
C ALA A 307 6.44 0.99 8.34
N PHE A 308 5.24 1.57 8.14
CA PHE A 308 5.03 3.01 8.20
C PHE A 308 5.21 3.56 9.62
N ILE A 309 4.76 2.86 10.66
CA ILE A 309 4.98 3.25 12.07
C ILE A 309 6.49 3.37 12.36
N SER A 310 7.27 2.36 11.96
CA SER A 310 8.72 2.37 12.18
C SER A 310 9.45 3.42 11.33
N CYS A 311 9.07 3.59 10.06
CA CYS A 311 9.69 4.58 9.19
C CYS A 311 9.42 6.01 9.66
N TRP A 312 8.19 6.32 10.08
CA TRP A 312 7.84 7.66 10.54
C TRP A 312 8.54 8.04 11.84
N ASP A 313 8.79 7.09 12.74
CA ASP A 313 9.62 7.34 13.92
C ASP A 313 11.02 7.80 13.51
N ALA A 314 11.68 7.10 12.57
CA ALA A 314 13.00 7.49 12.06
C ALA A 314 12.99 8.87 11.36
N LYS A 315 11.92 9.18 10.60
CA LYS A 315 11.74 10.48 9.92
C LYS A 315 11.75 11.64 10.88
N TYR A 316 10.92 11.57 11.92
CA TYR A 316 10.80 12.68 12.85
C TYR A 316 11.88 12.67 13.94
N LEU A 317 12.58 11.53 14.16
CA LEU A 317 13.77 11.47 15.00
C LEU A 317 14.99 12.13 14.33
N SER A 318 15.27 11.80 13.07
CA SER A 318 16.39 12.37 12.33
C SER A 318 16.12 13.79 11.84
N ASN A 319 14.86 14.06 11.51
CA ASN A 319 14.36 15.30 10.95
C ASN A 319 15.20 15.83 9.77
N ARG A 320 15.71 14.93 8.92
CA ARG A 320 16.72 15.27 7.90
C ARG A 320 16.19 16.11 6.75
N ILE A 321 16.96 17.12 6.35
CA ILE A 321 16.74 17.97 5.16
C ILE A 321 16.63 17.17 3.85
N ARG A 322 15.81 17.64 2.91
CA ARG A 322 15.61 17.04 1.58
C ARG A 322 16.67 17.49 0.56
N PRO A 323 16.97 16.69 -0.48
CA PRO A 323 18.02 17.01 -1.45
C PRO A 323 17.80 18.35 -2.15
N GLU A 324 16.59 18.66 -2.60
CA GLU A 324 16.30 19.93 -3.28
C GLU A 324 16.65 21.16 -2.42
N THR A 325 16.48 21.08 -1.11
CA THR A 325 16.76 22.21 -0.22
C THR A 325 18.26 22.42 -0.07
N TYR A 326 19.04 21.34 0.02
CA TYR A 326 20.49 21.43 0.07
C TYR A 326 21.07 21.86 -1.27
N ILE A 327 20.69 21.18 -2.36
CA ILE A 327 21.21 21.43 -3.71
C ILE A 327 20.93 22.88 -4.12
N ASN A 328 19.71 23.38 -3.94
CA ASN A 328 19.37 24.76 -4.31
C ASN A 328 20.14 25.82 -3.50
N ARG A 329 20.53 25.52 -2.26
CA ARG A 329 21.25 26.46 -1.40
C ARG A 329 22.77 26.44 -1.61
N TYR A 330 23.35 25.26 -1.85
CA TYR A 330 24.79 25.07 -1.75
C TYR A 330 25.45 24.53 -3.03
N MET A 331 24.67 24.19 -4.06
CA MET A 331 25.21 23.60 -5.30
C MET A 331 24.70 24.31 -6.56
N ASP A 332 23.39 24.33 -6.78
CA ASP A 332 22.76 24.86 -7.99
C ASP A 332 21.32 25.28 -7.71
N VAL A 333 21.08 26.59 -7.68
CA VAL A 333 19.77 27.21 -7.38
C VAL A 333 18.69 26.95 -8.44
N LYS A 334 19.07 26.47 -9.63
CA LYS A 334 18.13 26.19 -10.73
C LYS A 334 17.73 24.73 -10.79
N TRP A 335 18.39 23.87 -10.02
CA TRP A 335 18.12 22.44 -10.05
C TRP A 335 16.73 22.13 -9.50
N LYS A 336 16.04 21.19 -10.15
CA LYS A 336 14.73 20.71 -9.69
C LYS A 336 14.75 19.19 -9.71
N PRO A 337 14.20 18.54 -8.66
CA PRO A 337 13.99 17.10 -8.70
C PRO A 337 12.98 16.75 -9.80
N LEU A 338 13.06 15.53 -10.33
CA LEU A 338 12.07 15.02 -11.28
C LEU A 338 10.69 14.91 -10.63
N LEU A 339 10.66 14.38 -9.40
CA LEU A 339 9.43 14.23 -8.62
C LEU A 339 9.32 15.38 -7.63
N GLN A 340 8.10 15.85 -7.38
CA GLN A 340 7.86 16.83 -6.32
C GLN A 340 8.18 16.21 -4.96
N THR A 341 8.98 16.92 -4.14
CA THR A 341 9.35 16.45 -2.82
C THR A 341 8.13 16.29 -1.90
N PRO A 342 7.90 15.09 -1.32
CA PRO A 342 6.81 14.88 -0.38
C PRO A 342 7.00 15.66 0.94
N PRO A 343 5.91 16.13 1.58
CA PRO A 343 5.96 17.05 2.72
C PRO A 343 6.23 16.36 4.06
N PHE A 344 7.38 15.70 4.16
CA PHE A 344 7.87 15.08 5.39
C PHE A 344 9.40 14.91 5.36
N PRO A 345 10.06 14.75 6.52
CA PRO A 345 11.50 14.56 6.62
C PRO A 345 12.05 13.41 5.78
N GLU A 346 13.32 13.52 5.43
CA GLU A 346 13.92 12.69 4.40
C GLU A 346 14.24 11.27 4.89
N TYR A 347 14.80 11.07 6.08
CA TYR A 347 15.41 9.79 6.46
C TYR A 347 14.56 8.97 7.43
N THR A 348 14.22 7.70 7.18
CA THR A 348 14.54 6.86 6.00
C THR A 348 13.52 7.01 4.88
N SER A 349 13.79 6.44 3.70
CA SER A 349 12.83 6.40 2.59
C SER A 349 11.63 5.50 2.91
N GLY A 350 10.42 6.07 2.96
CA GLY A 350 9.20 5.31 3.22
C GLY A 350 8.91 4.27 2.14
N HIS A 351 9.21 4.59 0.88
CA HIS A 351 9.10 3.62 -0.23
C HIS A 351 10.04 2.44 -0.03
N SER A 352 11.27 2.68 0.43
CA SER A 352 12.25 1.62 0.67
C SER A 352 11.83 0.70 1.82
N VAL A 353 11.39 1.28 2.95
CA VAL A 353 10.98 0.51 4.14
C VAL A 353 9.75 -0.35 3.84
N VAL A 354 8.69 0.26 3.29
CA VAL A 354 7.41 -0.41 3.08
C VAL A 354 7.53 -1.46 2.00
N SER A 355 8.14 -1.12 0.85
CA SER A 355 8.34 -2.06 -0.25
C SER A 355 9.18 -3.27 0.18
N SER A 356 10.26 -3.05 0.93
CA SER A 356 11.10 -4.15 1.39
C SER A 356 10.38 -5.05 2.41
N ALA A 357 9.62 -4.47 3.34
CA ALA A 357 8.86 -5.23 4.33
C ALA A 357 7.80 -6.13 3.68
N VAL A 358 6.95 -5.56 2.83
CA VAL A 358 5.87 -6.31 2.17
C VAL A 358 6.41 -7.29 1.14
N ALA A 359 7.45 -6.95 0.37
CA ALA A 359 8.07 -7.89 -0.56
C ALA A 359 8.67 -9.10 0.14
N THR A 360 9.28 -8.92 1.32
CA THR A 360 9.81 -10.02 2.14
C THR A 360 8.69 -11.00 2.52
N VAL A 361 7.53 -10.47 2.94
CA VAL A 361 6.36 -11.27 3.29
C VAL A 361 5.77 -11.97 2.07
N LEU A 362 5.55 -11.25 0.96
CA LEU A 362 5.00 -11.82 -0.27
C LEU A 362 5.91 -12.89 -0.86
N THR A 363 7.23 -12.71 -0.80
CA THR A 363 8.22 -13.72 -1.22
C THR A 363 8.09 -15.02 -0.41
N TYR A 364 7.88 -14.95 0.91
CA TYR A 364 7.61 -16.16 1.70
C TYR A 364 6.27 -16.80 1.33
N MET A 365 5.23 -15.98 1.16
CA MET A 365 3.86 -16.47 0.95
C MET A 365 3.66 -17.07 -0.44
N LEU A 366 4.34 -16.53 -1.45
CA LEU A 366 4.12 -16.84 -2.87
C LEU A 366 5.34 -17.42 -3.59
N GLY A 367 6.51 -17.46 -2.94
CA GLY A 367 7.77 -17.93 -3.53
C GLY A 367 8.66 -16.80 -4.06
N ASP A 368 9.96 -17.09 -4.11
CA ASP A 368 11.01 -16.09 -4.41
C ASP A 368 11.05 -15.64 -5.87
N HIS A 369 10.73 -16.51 -6.83
CA HIS A 369 10.77 -16.20 -8.27
C HIS A 369 9.38 -16.06 -8.88
N PHE A 370 8.48 -15.42 -8.14
CA PHE A 370 7.12 -15.15 -8.60
C PHE A 370 7.13 -13.98 -9.61
N ALA A 371 7.18 -14.29 -10.90
CA ALA A 371 7.15 -13.28 -11.96
C ALA A 371 5.73 -12.77 -12.22
N TYR A 372 5.53 -11.46 -12.29
CA TYR A 372 4.24 -10.83 -12.54
C TYR A 372 4.38 -9.55 -13.37
N GLU A 373 3.24 -9.11 -13.92
CA GLU A 373 3.12 -7.84 -14.61
C GLU A 373 2.28 -6.92 -13.72
N ASP A 374 2.89 -5.82 -13.30
CA ASP A 374 2.28 -4.81 -12.47
C ASP A 374 1.63 -3.75 -13.35
N ASN A 375 0.30 -3.78 -13.41
CA ASN A 375 -0.52 -2.85 -14.15
C ASN A 375 -1.29 -1.88 -13.23
N SER A 376 -0.86 -1.74 -11.98
CA SER A 376 -1.56 -0.92 -10.98
C SER A 376 -1.58 0.59 -11.29
N GLU A 377 -0.65 1.06 -12.12
CA GLU A 377 -0.51 2.47 -12.50
C GLU A 377 -1.10 2.80 -13.89
N GLU A 378 -1.71 1.82 -14.60
CA GLU A 378 -2.29 2.04 -15.93
C GLU A 378 -3.42 3.09 -15.92
N MET A 379 -4.17 3.17 -14.81
CA MET A 379 -5.20 4.18 -14.60
C MET A 379 -4.67 5.63 -14.56
N PHE A 380 -3.36 5.79 -14.39
CA PHE A 380 -2.65 7.07 -14.42
C PHE A 380 -1.82 7.24 -15.70
N GLU A 381 -2.15 6.47 -16.75
CA GLU A 381 -1.48 6.49 -18.05
C GLU A 381 0.01 6.10 -17.99
N ILE A 382 0.41 5.37 -16.94
CA ILE A 382 1.77 4.83 -16.81
C ILE A 382 1.76 3.34 -17.25
N PRO A 383 2.60 2.94 -18.22
CA PRO A 383 2.61 1.56 -18.71
C PRO A 383 2.92 0.53 -17.63
N ALA A 384 2.33 -0.66 -17.76
CA ALA A 384 2.61 -1.79 -16.90
C ALA A 384 4.10 -2.18 -16.92
N ARG A 385 4.59 -2.67 -15.79
CA ARG A 385 5.99 -3.10 -15.62
C ARG A 385 6.08 -4.57 -15.24
N LYS A 386 7.06 -5.27 -15.80
CA LYS A 386 7.27 -6.70 -15.53
C LYS A 386 8.35 -6.88 -14.48
N PHE A 387 8.06 -7.69 -13.48
CA PHE A 387 8.99 -8.03 -12.40
C PHE A 387 9.18 -9.55 -12.33
N THR A 388 10.41 -9.98 -12.07
CA THR A 388 10.76 -11.38 -11.87
C THR A 388 10.51 -11.86 -10.44
N SER A 389 10.42 -10.93 -9.48
CA SER A 389 10.09 -11.20 -8.08
C SER A 389 9.61 -9.93 -7.36
N PHE A 390 8.96 -10.08 -6.20
CA PHE A 390 8.60 -8.96 -5.33
C PHE A 390 9.84 -8.21 -4.82
N LEU A 391 10.93 -8.94 -4.54
CA LEU A 391 12.20 -8.33 -4.14
C LEU A 391 12.79 -7.47 -5.26
N ALA A 392 12.69 -7.89 -6.53
CA ALA A 392 13.10 -7.08 -7.67
C ALA A 392 12.27 -5.80 -7.78
N ALA A 393 10.93 -5.90 -7.65
CA ALA A 393 10.05 -4.74 -7.62
C ALA A 393 10.39 -3.79 -6.45
N SER A 394 10.66 -4.32 -5.26
CA SER A 394 11.02 -3.50 -4.10
C SER A 394 12.34 -2.74 -4.27
N LYS A 395 13.32 -3.36 -4.94
CA LYS A 395 14.60 -2.71 -5.28
C LYS A 395 14.40 -1.58 -6.29
N GLU A 396 13.53 -1.80 -7.29
CA GLU A 396 13.17 -0.76 -8.25
C GLU A 396 12.42 0.41 -7.58
N ALA A 397 11.46 0.10 -6.70
CA ALA A 397 10.75 1.10 -5.89
C ALA A 397 11.67 1.91 -4.97
N ALA A 398 12.74 1.30 -4.46
CA ALA A 398 13.72 1.96 -3.62
C ALA A 398 14.64 2.89 -4.43
N ILE A 399 15.22 2.41 -5.53
CA ILE A 399 16.13 3.21 -6.38
C ILE A 399 15.41 4.34 -7.12
N SER A 400 14.12 4.17 -7.43
CA SER A 400 13.30 5.20 -8.09
C SER A 400 13.33 6.54 -7.34
N ARG A 401 13.56 6.51 -6.03
CA ARG A 401 13.60 7.71 -5.19
C ARG A 401 14.86 8.55 -5.38
N LEU A 402 15.97 7.91 -5.78
CA LEU A 402 17.17 8.61 -6.23
C LEU A 402 16.94 9.24 -7.60
N TYR A 403 16.37 8.46 -8.54
CA TYR A 403 16.02 8.97 -9.87
C TYR A 403 15.02 10.13 -9.80
N GLY A 404 14.10 10.06 -8.84
CA GLY A 404 13.16 11.13 -8.54
C GLY A 404 13.79 12.40 -7.96
N GLY A 405 15.04 12.34 -7.47
CA GLY A 405 15.75 13.49 -6.91
C GLY A 405 15.40 13.83 -5.45
N ILE A 406 14.76 12.91 -4.72
CA ILE A 406 14.07 13.25 -3.46
C ILE A 406 14.57 12.46 -2.24
N HIS A 407 15.46 11.49 -2.44
CA HIS A 407 16.13 10.75 -1.38
C HIS A 407 17.61 10.56 -1.66
N TYR A 408 18.42 10.57 -0.60
CA TYR A 408 19.83 10.22 -0.66
C TYR A 408 20.01 8.70 -0.62
N ARG A 409 21.15 8.20 -1.12
CA ARG A 409 21.50 6.77 -1.16
C ARG A 409 21.37 6.08 0.21
N ASP A 410 21.87 6.71 1.27
CA ASP A 410 21.82 6.11 2.60
C ASP A 410 20.39 5.99 3.17
N ALA A 411 19.47 6.92 2.86
CA ALA A 411 18.05 6.77 3.20
C ALA A 411 17.38 5.61 2.47
N ILE A 412 17.82 5.35 1.24
CA ILE A 412 17.31 4.27 0.41
C ILE A 412 17.81 2.94 0.97
N ASP A 413 19.13 2.78 1.12
CA ASP A 413 19.76 1.51 1.51
C ASP A 413 19.42 1.14 2.97
N ASN A 414 19.50 2.10 3.89
CA ASN A 414 19.12 1.85 5.29
C ASN A 414 17.60 1.66 5.43
N GLY A 415 16.80 2.29 4.57
CA GLY A 415 15.36 2.05 4.48
C GLY A 415 15.04 0.62 4.02
N VAL A 416 15.74 0.10 3.02
CA VAL A 416 15.63 -1.30 2.59
C VAL A 416 16.00 -2.24 3.75
N SER A 417 17.13 -1.98 4.43
CA SER A 417 17.55 -2.78 5.59
C SER A 417 16.52 -2.77 6.73
N GLN A 418 15.95 -1.60 7.04
CA GLN A 418 14.90 -1.44 8.04
C GLN A 418 13.64 -2.23 7.66
N GLY A 419 13.18 -2.07 6.41
CA GLY A 419 12.01 -2.79 5.88
C GLY A 419 12.17 -4.30 5.91
N TYR A 420 13.32 -4.81 5.47
CA TYR A 420 13.65 -6.23 5.51
C TYR A 420 13.55 -6.80 6.93
N LYS A 421 14.13 -6.12 7.94
CA LYS A 421 14.06 -6.56 9.35
C LYS A 421 12.62 -6.59 9.89
N ILE A 422 11.78 -5.63 9.49
CA ILE A 422 10.35 -5.61 9.84
C ILE A 422 9.64 -6.80 9.20
N GLY A 423 9.90 -7.05 7.90
CA GLY A 423 9.39 -8.21 7.18
C GLY A 423 9.77 -9.52 7.86
N GLU A 424 11.05 -9.70 8.23
CA GLU A 424 11.54 -10.88 8.97
C GLU A 424 10.82 -11.06 10.32
N LYS A 425 10.56 -9.96 11.05
CA LYS A 425 9.81 -10.04 12.30
C LYS A 425 8.36 -10.46 12.09
N VAL A 426 7.71 -9.95 11.06
CA VAL A 426 6.37 -10.40 10.68
C VAL A 426 6.39 -11.88 10.33
N LEU A 427 7.37 -12.32 9.53
CA LEU A 427 7.56 -13.73 9.17
C LEU A 427 7.73 -14.62 10.40
N GLU A 428 8.56 -14.22 11.36
CA GLU A 428 8.74 -14.93 12.63
C GLU A 428 7.39 -15.15 13.32
N LYS A 429 6.57 -14.10 13.45
CA LYS A 429 5.28 -14.14 14.15
C LYS A 429 4.24 -14.98 13.42
N ILE A 430 4.09 -14.79 12.10
CA ILE A 430 3.08 -15.56 11.34
C ILE A 430 3.48 -17.03 11.21
N LYS A 431 4.78 -17.36 11.10
CA LYS A 431 5.28 -18.75 11.11
C LYS A 431 5.01 -19.42 12.45
N ALA A 432 5.28 -18.72 13.56
CA ALA A 432 4.99 -19.22 14.90
C ALA A 432 3.49 -19.46 15.13
N ALA A 433 2.62 -18.64 14.52
CA ALA A 433 1.18 -18.83 14.49
C ALA A 433 0.72 -20.00 13.59
N GLY A 434 1.61 -20.59 12.77
CA GLY A 434 1.28 -21.69 11.87
C GLY A 434 0.88 -21.28 10.45
N ILE A 435 1.06 -20.00 10.07
CA ILE A 435 0.81 -19.54 8.70
C ILE A 435 1.91 -20.07 7.77
N LYS A 436 1.49 -20.86 6.78
CA LYS A 436 2.33 -21.50 5.75
C LYS A 436 2.26 -20.73 4.42
N PRO A 437 3.21 -20.94 3.50
CA PRO A 437 3.11 -20.41 2.14
C PRO A 437 1.81 -20.83 1.48
N VAL A 438 1.15 -19.87 0.82
CA VAL A 438 -0.18 -20.05 0.19
C VAL A 438 -0.08 -20.50 -1.28
N TYR A 439 1.12 -20.51 -1.84
CA TYR A 439 1.42 -20.96 -3.20
C TYR A 439 2.68 -21.84 -3.23
N GLY A 440 2.75 -22.77 -4.17
CA GLY A 440 3.93 -23.60 -4.41
C GLY A 440 4.24 -24.66 -3.36
N SER A 441 3.43 -24.81 -2.30
CA SER A 441 3.60 -25.80 -1.22
C SER A 441 3.25 -27.25 -1.62
N GLY A 442 3.34 -27.57 -2.92
CA GLY A 442 2.98 -28.87 -3.51
C GLY A 442 3.85 -29.29 -4.70
N MET A 443 5.10 -28.83 -4.79
CA MET A 443 6.13 -29.42 -5.67
C MET A 443 7.31 -29.92 -4.87
#